data_AF-A0A225E7N9-F1
#
_entry.id   AF-A0A225E7N9-F1
#
_cell.length_a   1.000
_cell.length_b   1.000
_cell.length_c   1.000
_cell.angle_alpha   90.00
_cell.angle_beta   90.00
_cell.angle_gamma   90.00
#
_symmetry.space_group_name_H-M   'P 1'
#
loop_
_entity.id
_entity.type
_entity.pdbx_description
1 polymer ?
#
loop_
_entity_poly.entity_id
_entity_poly.type
_entity_poly.pdbx_seq_one_letter_code
_entity_poly.pdbx_strand_id
1 'polypeptide(L)'
;MKLVHQENQPDQSSALKREAAIKAMTRRGKLAMIQSKKKPAKGKREVARLEDIPNVGPAIAAALRRMGITTPAELLGRDPFAMYDVLCRLTGKRHDPCVLDTFMAAVRYMEGAPKKPWWKYTAERKRVMETRSLTK
;
A
#
# COMPACT_ATOMS: atom_id res chain seq x y z
N MET A 1 -12.98 31.22 -54.08
CA MET A 1 -13.22 29.86 -54.58
C MET A 1 -12.66 28.85 -53.58
N LYS A 2 -13.50 27.89 -53.19
CA LYS A 2 -13.29 26.58 -52.53
C LYS A 2 -12.32 26.46 -51.34
N LEU A 3 -12.92 26.40 -50.14
CA LEU A 3 -12.41 25.67 -48.99
C LEU A 3 -12.19 24.19 -49.40
N VAL A 4 -10.97 23.70 -49.27
CA VAL A 4 -10.64 22.29 -49.49
C VAL A 4 -10.86 21.57 -48.16
N HIS A 5 -11.98 20.87 -48.03
CA HIS A 5 -12.16 19.94 -46.93
C HIS A 5 -11.25 18.73 -47.18
N GLN A 6 -10.24 18.57 -46.32
CA GLN A 6 -9.38 17.40 -46.31
C GLN A 6 -10.14 16.27 -45.62
N GLU A 7 -10.60 15.29 -46.39
CA GLU A 7 -11.27 14.10 -45.87
C GLU A 7 -10.32 13.29 -44.99
N ASN A 8 -10.69 13.12 -43.71
CA ASN A 8 -9.97 12.28 -42.77
C ASN A 8 -10.26 10.80 -43.11
N GLN A 9 -9.31 10.13 -43.77
CA GLN A 9 -9.39 8.70 -44.13
C GLN A 9 -9.44 7.84 -42.85
N PRO A 10 -10.57 7.15 -42.55
CA PRO A 10 -10.73 6.40 -41.30
C PRO A 10 -9.87 5.13 -41.21
N ASP A 11 -9.26 4.68 -42.32
CA ASP A 11 -8.49 3.44 -42.40
C ASP A 11 -7.05 3.54 -41.82
N GLN A 12 -6.55 4.76 -41.61
CA GLN A 12 -5.17 5.00 -41.17
C GLN A 12 -5.02 5.07 -39.65
N SER A 13 -6.07 4.80 -38.86
CA SER A 13 -5.99 4.92 -37.40
C SER A 13 -4.93 3.96 -36.83
N SER A 14 -3.98 4.53 -36.09
CA SER A 14 -2.91 3.78 -35.40
C SER A 14 -3.45 2.70 -34.46
N ALA A 15 -4.68 2.86 -33.96
CA ALA A 15 -5.37 1.86 -33.15
C ALA A 15 -5.79 0.64 -33.96
N LEU A 16 -6.40 0.84 -35.14
CA LEU A 16 -6.84 -0.25 -36.02
C LEU A 16 -5.66 -1.11 -36.50
N LYS A 17 -4.54 -0.47 -36.83
CA LYS A 17 -3.30 -1.16 -37.21
C LYS A 17 -2.72 -2.01 -36.07
N ARG A 18 -2.79 -1.52 -34.82
CA ARG A 18 -2.36 -2.26 -33.62
C ARG A 18 -3.26 -3.47 -33.35
N GLU A 19 -4.57 -3.32 -33.50
CA GLU A 19 -5.53 -4.40 -33.32
C GLU A 19 -5.38 -5.50 -34.37
N ALA A 20 -5.22 -5.12 -35.64
CA ALA A 20 -4.97 -6.07 -36.73
C ALA A 20 -3.68 -6.86 -36.52
N ALA A 21 -2.60 -6.19 -36.11
CA ALA A 21 -1.32 -6.82 -35.79
C ALA A 21 -1.43 -7.80 -34.61
N ILE A 22 -2.20 -7.47 -33.57
CA ILE A 22 -2.46 -8.38 -32.45
C ILE A 22 -3.29 -9.58 -32.92
N LYS A 23 -4.33 -9.37 -33.74
CA LYS A 23 -5.19 -10.44 -34.25
C LYS A 23 -4.42 -11.43 -35.13
N ALA A 24 -3.53 -10.95 -36.00
CA ALA A 24 -2.67 -11.74 -36.88
C ALA A 24 -1.58 -12.54 -36.15
N MET A 25 -1.29 -12.19 -34.88
CA MET A 25 -0.22 -12.84 -34.13
C MET A 25 -0.63 -14.25 -33.65
N THR A 26 0.29 -15.21 -33.79
CA THR A 26 0.10 -16.59 -33.33
C THR A 26 -0.09 -16.63 -31.81
N ARG A 27 -0.73 -17.70 -31.31
CA ARG A 27 -0.92 -17.91 -29.87
C ARG A 27 0.41 -17.86 -29.10
N ARG A 28 1.49 -18.40 -29.67
CA ARG A 28 2.85 -18.34 -29.10
C ARG A 28 3.38 -16.90 -29.05
N GLY A 29 3.19 -16.11 -30.12
CA GLY A 29 3.57 -14.69 -30.14
C GLY A 29 2.79 -13.85 -29.12
N LYS A 30 1.48 -14.13 -28.96
CA LYS A 30 0.63 -13.50 -27.92
C LYS A 30 1.14 -13.81 -26.52
N LEU A 31 1.45 -15.07 -26.24
CA LEU A 31 1.99 -15.49 -24.95
C LEU A 31 3.36 -14.87 -24.65
N ALA A 32 4.26 -14.83 -25.63
CA ALA A 32 5.57 -14.18 -25.49
C ALA A 32 5.42 -12.67 -25.20
N MET A 33 4.54 -11.96 -25.90
CA MET A 33 4.28 -10.55 -25.64
C MET A 33 3.70 -10.30 -24.23
N ILE A 34 2.82 -11.19 -23.74
CA ILE A 34 2.29 -11.12 -22.37
C ILE A 34 3.40 -11.36 -21.35
N GLN A 35 4.31 -12.31 -21.61
CA GLN A 35 5.47 -12.59 -20.75
C GLN A 35 6.46 -11.42 -20.74
N SER A 36 6.75 -10.80 -21.88
CA SER A 36 7.62 -9.62 -21.99
C SER A 36 7.00 -8.36 -21.35
N LYS A 37 5.67 -8.29 -21.21
CA LYS A 37 4.96 -7.21 -20.50
C LYS A 37 4.88 -7.41 -18.98
N LYS A 38 5.21 -8.59 -18.44
CA LYS A 38 5.30 -8.77 -16.98
C LYS A 38 6.47 -7.91 -16.48
N LYS A 39 6.16 -6.83 -15.78
CA LYS A 39 7.16 -6.10 -14.98
C LYS A 39 7.81 -7.11 -14.03
N PRO A 40 9.15 -7.13 -13.92
CA PRO A 40 9.81 -7.94 -12.89
C PRO A 40 9.22 -7.55 -11.54
N ALA A 41 9.00 -8.55 -10.67
CA ALA A 41 8.68 -8.29 -9.28
C ALA A 41 9.78 -7.35 -8.76
N LYS A 42 9.41 -6.11 -8.40
CA LYS A 42 10.34 -5.16 -7.79
C LYS A 42 10.96 -5.92 -6.61
N GLY A 43 12.29 -6.12 -6.63
CA GLY A 43 13.00 -6.79 -5.53
C GLY A 43 12.55 -6.20 -4.20
N LYS A 44 12.59 -7.00 -3.11
CA LYS A 44 12.17 -6.55 -1.77
C LYS A 44 12.75 -5.15 -1.53
N ARG A 45 11.90 -4.14 -1.57
CA ARG A 45 12.34 -2.76 -1.39
C ARG A 45 12.87 -2.69 0.04
N GLU A 46 14.13 -2.31 0.18
CA GLU A 46 14.73 -2.12 1.49
C GLU A 46 13.91 -1.06 2.24
N VAL A 47 13.49 -1.39 3.47
CA VAL A 47 12.66 -0.53 4.31
C VAL A 47 13.60 0.32 5.14
N ALA A 48 14.10 1.40 4.55
CA ALA A 48 15.10 2.27 5.18
C ALA A 48 14.45 3.35 6.06
N ARG A 49 13.25 3.82 5.70
CA ARG A 49 12.53 4.88 6.42
C ARG A 49 11.18 4.38 6.94
N LEU A 50 10.66 5.05 7.95
CA LEU A 50 9.32 4.76 8.48
C LEU A 50 8.24 4.82 7.40
N GLU A 51 8.32 5.79 6.50
CA GLU A 51 7.37 5.98 5.40
C GLU A 51 7.49 4.92 4.28
N ASP A 52 8.52 4.06 4.31
CA ASP A 52 8.61 2.92 3.40
C ASP A 52 7.76 1.73 3.90
N ILE A 53 7.32 1.76 5.15
CA ILE A 53 6.43 0.76 5.75
C ILE A 53 5.00 0.93 5.19
N PRO A 54 4.34 -0.15 4.76
CA PRO A 54 2.95 -0.08 4.34
C PRO A 54 2.03 0.55 5.40
N ASN A 55 1.10 1.38 4.96
CA ASN A 55 0.14 2.12 5.80
C ASN A 55 0.77 3.27 6.61
N VAL A 56 2.09 3.47 6.57
CA VAL A 56 2.77 4.56 7.29
C VAL A 56 2.98 5.74 6.34
N GLY A 57 2.10 6.74 6.46
CA GLY A 57 2.30 8.05 5.84
C GLY A 57 3.04 9.04 6.76
N PRO A 58 3.31 10.28 6.30
CA PRO A 58 4.03 11.30 7.08
C PRO A 58 3.44 11.56 8.47
N ALA A 59 2.12 11.55 8.61
CA ALA A 59 1.45 11.76 9.90
C ALA A 59 1.74 10.63 10.90
N ILE A 60 1.68 9.38 10.45
CA ILE A 60 1.98 8.21 11.30
C ILE A 60 3.47 8.16 11.62
N ALA A 61 4.33 8.46 10.66
CA ALA A 61 5.77 8.54 10.91
C ALA A 61 6.12 9.64 11.91
N ALA A 62 5.45 10.80 11.86
CA ALA A 62 5.60 11.85 12.86
C ALA A 62 5.13 11.41 14.25
N ALA A 63 4.02 10.65 14.35
CA ALA A 63 3.57 10.06 15.60
C ALA A 63 4.59 9.07 16.18
N LEU A 64 5.16 8.19 15.35
CA LEU A 64 6.24 7.28 15.74
C LEU A 64 7.46 8.04 16.26
N ARG A 65 7.92 9.08 15.54
CA ARG A 65 9.05 9.92 15.97
C ARG A 65 8.79 10.62 17.30
N ARG A 66 7.56 11.10 17.55
CA ARG A 66 7.16 11.67 18.85
C ARG A 66 7.27 10.68 20.00
N MET A 67 7.12 9.38 19.73
CA MET A 67 7.31 8.31 20.71
C MET A 67 8.77 7.85 20.83
N GLY A 68 9.71 8.51 20.13
CA GLY A 68 11.12 8.13 20.09
C GLY A 68 11.44 7.00 19.10
N ILE A 69 10.49 6.59 18.26
CA ILE A 69 10.71 5.56 17.22
C ILE A 69 11.13 6.27 15.94
N THR A 70 12.40 6.14 15.56
CA THR A 70 13.00 6.87 14.43
C THR A 70 13.36 5.99 13.25
N THR A 71 13.53 4.68 13.48
CA THR A 71 13.88 3.71 12.44
C THR A 71 12.85 2.58 12.33
N PRO A 72 12.68 1.95 11.14
CA PRO A 72 11.79 0.80 10.99
C PRO A 72 12.11 -0.39 11.91
N ALA A 73 13.39 -0.64 12.17
CA ALA A 73 13.83 -1.77 12.99
C ALA A 73 13.36 -1.67 14.45
N GLU A 74 13.18 -0.46 14.98
CA GLU A 74 12.70 -0.21 16.34
C GLU A 74 11.24 -0.62 16.58
N LEU A 75 10.49 -0.96 15.52
CA LEU A 75 9.14 -1.50 15.62
C LEU A 75 9.12 -3.00 15.93
N LEU A 76 10.22 -3.73 15.72
CA LEU A 76 10.29 -5.17 15.97
C LEU A 76 10.00 -5.46 17.46
N GLY A 77 9.02 -6.33 17.71
CA GLY A 77 8.64 -6.74 19.08
C GLY A 77 7.93 -5.67 19.91
N ARG A 78 7.59 -4.51 19.34
CA ARG A 78 6.78 -3.49 20.04
C ARG A 78 5.33 -3.94 20.15
N ASP A 79 4.69 -3.67 21.29
CA ASP A 79 3.24 -3.84 21.45
C ASP A 79 2.49 -2.64 20.83
N PRO A 80 1.69 -2.84 19.76
CA PRO A 80 0.90 -1.77 19.15
C PRO A 80 -0.09 -1.11 20.11
N PHE A 81 -0.62 -1.84 21.09
CA PHE A 81 -1.56 -1.30 22.07
C PHE A 81 -0.84 -0.35 23.03
N ALA A 82 0.31 -0.75 23.57
CA ALA A 82 1.14 0.13 24.39
C ALA A 82 1.59 1.37 23.61
N MET A 83 1.97 1.23 22.33
CA MET A 83 2.29 2.37 21.46
C MET A 83 1.12 3.34 21.33
N TYR A 84 -0.09 2.83 21.10
CA TYR A 84 -1.29 3.66 21.01
C TYR A 84 -1.58 4.41 22.31
N ASP A 85 -1.41 3.75 23.46
CA ASP A 85 -1.57 4.38 24.78
C ASP A 85 -0.51 5.47 25.02
N VAL A 86 0.75 5.23 24.62
CA VAL A 86 1.81 6.25 24.67
C VAL A 86 1.45 7.45 23.80
N LEU A 87 0.98 7.25 22.57
CA LEU A 87 0.56 8.35 21.71
C LEU A 87 -0.59 9.17 22.32
N CYS A 88 -1.59 8.51 22.90
CA CYS A 88 -2.71 9.19 23.55
C CYS A 88 -2.22 10.03 24.73
N ARG A 89 -1.31 9.50 25.56
CA ARG A 89 -0.71 10.24 26.67
C ARG A 89 0.12 11.44 26.20
N LEU A 90 1.00 11.26 25.22
CA LEU A 90 1.86 12.32 24.70
C LEU A 90 1.09 13.48 24.06
N THR A 91 -0.10 13.20 23.52
CA THR A 91 -0.93 14.20 22.84
C THR A 91 -2.07 14.73 23.70
N GLY A 92 -2.28 14.17 24.90
CA GLY A 92 -3.36 14.55 25.80
C GLY A 92 -4.77 14.26 25.26
N LYS A 93 -4.90 13.47 24.20
CA LYS A 93 -6.19 13.16 23.58
C LYS A 93 -6.28 11.71 23.14
N ARG A 94 -7.50 11.18 23.12
CA ARG A 94 -7.78 9.90 22.51
C ARG A 94 -7.79 10.05 20.99
N HIS A 95 -6.96 9.27 20.30
CA HIS A 95 -6.93 9.22 18.84
C HIS A 95 -8.04 8.32 18.30
N ASP A 96 -8.21 8.32 16.98
CA ASP A 96 -9.09 7.36 16.34
C ASP A 96 -8.52 5.94 16.45
N PRO A 97 -9.33 4.92 16.75
CA PRO A 97 -8.85 3.55 16.89
C PRO A 97 -8.20 2.95 15.61
N CYS A 98 -8.44 3.54 14.43
CA CYS A 98 -7.77 3.13 13.20
C CYS A 98 -6.25 3.39 13.22
N VAL A 99 -5.78 4.29 14.10
CA VAL A 99 -4.34 4.50 14.33
C VAL A 99 -3.72 3.26 14.97
N LEU A 100 -4.41 2.62 15.92
CA LEU A 100 -3.96 1.34 16.49
C LEU A 100 -3.91 0.25 15.42
N ASP A 101 -4.93 0.13 14.57
CA ASP A 101 -4.94 -0.83 13.46
C ASP A 101 -3.74 -0.60 12.51
N THR A 102 -3.35 0.67 12.33
CA THR A 102 -2.16 1.05 11.55
C THR A 102 -0.86 0.64 12.24
N PHE A 103 -0.75 0.84 13.56
CA PHE A 103 0.41 0.36 14.33
C PHE A 103 0.53 -1.16 14.31
N MET A 104 -0.58 -1.89 14.44
CA MET A 104 -0.61 -3.35 14.31
C MET A 104 -0.09 -3.78 12.93
N ALA A 105 -0.56 -3.14 11.85
CA ALA A 105 -0.08 -3.44 10.51
C ALA A 105 1.41 -3.15 10.32
N ALA A 106 1.90 -2.04 10.87
CA ALA A 106 3.30 -1.63 10.76
C ALA A 106 4.25 -2.59 11.50
N VAL A 107 3.94 -2.92 12.76
CA VAL A 107 4.72 -3.87 13.57
C VAL A 107 4.76 -5.24 12.90
N ARG A 108 3.59 -5.80 12.54
CA ARG A 108 3.53 -7.13 11.89
C ARG A 108 4.29 -7.18 10.58
N TYR A 109 4.25 -6.11 9.79
CA TYR A 109 5.02 -6.04 8.55
C TYR A 109 6.53 -6.07 8.82
N MET A 110 7.01 -5.31 9.82
CA MET A 110 8.41 -5.34 10.21
C MET A 110 8.82 -6.72 10.76
N GLU A 111 7.92 -7.41 11.46
CA GLU A 111 8.10 -8.80 11.91
C GLU A 111 8.08 -9.85 10.77
N GLY A 112 7.90 -9.43 9.52
CA GLY A 112 7.96 -10.30 8.34
C GLY A 112 6.61 -10.78 7.80
N ALA A 113 5.49 -10.30 8.35
CA ALA A 113 4.17 -10.60 7.79
C ALA A 113 3.99 -9.94 6.41
N PRO A 114 3.17 -10.52 5.52
CA PRO A 114 2.88 -9.91 4.23
C PRO A 114 2.19 -8.55 4.39
N LYS A 115 2.42 -7.65 3.44
CA LYS A 115 1.71 -6.37 3.35
C LYS A 115 0.19 -6.60 3.38
N LYS A 116 -0.48 -5.99 4.34
CA LYS A 116 -1.94 -5.95 4.44
C LYS A 116 -2.41 -4.50 4.65
N PRO A 117 -3.58 -4.13 4.13
CA PRO A 117 -4.18 -2.85 4.52
C PRO A 117 -4.54 -2.89 6.01
N TRP A 118 -4.40 -1.76 6.70
CA TRP A 118 -4.56 -1.66 8.16
C TRP A 118 -5.93 -2.17 8.65
N TRP A 119 -7.03 -1.96 7.91
CA TRP A 119 -8.38 -2.37 8.33
C TRP A 119 -8.58 -3.88 8.44
N LYS A 120 -7.62 -4.70 7.95
CA LYS A 120 -7.62 -6.14 8.21
C LYS A 120 -7.40 -6.49 9.69
N TYR A 121 -6.86 -5.57 10.49
CA TYR A 121 -6.64 -5.74 11.92
C TYR A 121 -7.81 -5.24 12.79
N THR A 122 -8.80 -4.56 12.20
CA THR A 122 -9.96 -4.02 12.92
C THR A 122 -10.71 -5.07 13.77
N ALA A 123 -10.92 -6.27 13.22
CA ALA A 123 -11.61 -7.34 13.93
C ALA A 123 -10.80 -7.85 15.13
N GLU A 124 -9.49 -7.98 14.96
CA GLU A 124 -8.57 -8.35 16.04
C GLU A 124 -8.58 -7.30 17.15
N ARG A 125 -8.42 -6.01 16.81
CA ARG A 125 -8.49 -4.91 17.76
C ARG A 125 -9.79 -4.91 18.56
N LYS A 126 -10.94 -5.03 17.89
CA LYS A 126 -12.25 -5.03 18.57
C LYS A 126 -12.33 -6.15 19.60
N ARG A 127 -11.96 -7.37 19.21
CA ARG A 127 -11.94 -8.54 20.12
C ARG A 127 -11.03 -8.31 21.34
N VAL A 128 -9.80 -7.83 21.12
CA VAL A 128 -8.84 -7.61 22.21
C VAL A 128 -9.29 -6.47 23.13
N MET A 129 -9.82 -5.38 22.57
CA MET A 129 -10.34 -4.26 23.37
C MET A 129 -11.53 -4.66 24.23
N GLU A 130 -12.45 -5.48 23.69
CA GLU A 130 -13.57 -6.05 24.45
C GLU A 130 -13.06 -6.89 25.63
N THR A 131 -12.10 -7.78 25.40
CA THR A 131 -11.49 -8.57 26.48
C THR A 131 -10.82 -7.69 27.53
N ARG A 132 -10.13 -6.63 27.11
CA ARG A 132 -9.45 -5.67 28.01
C ARG A 132 -10.41 -4.79 28.80
N SER A 133 -11.61 -4.51 28.30
CA SER A 133 -12.65 -3.79 29.06
C SER A 133 -13.34 -4.68 30.10
N LEU A 134 -13.43 -5.98 29.85
CA LEU A 134 -14.04 -6.95 30.76
C LEU A 134 -13.12 -7.38 31.91
N THR A 135 -11.82 -7.03 31.83
CA THR A 135 -10.79 -7.39 32.83
C THR A 135 -10.32 -6.19 33.67
N LYS A 136 -10.98 -5.04 33.53
CA LYS A 136 -10.82 -3.85 34.38
C LYS A 136 -11.97 -3.77 35.38
#